data_AF-A0A967Q2X2-F1
#
_entry.id   AF-A0A967Q2X2-F1
#
_cell.length_a   1.000
_cell.length_b   1.000
_cell.length_c   1.000
_cell.angle_alpha   90.00
_cell.angle_beta   90.00
_cell.angle_gamma   90.00
#
_symmetry.space_group_name_H-M   'P 1'
#
loop_
_entity.id
_entity.type
_entity.pdbx_description
1 polymer ?
#
loop_
_entity_poly.entity_id
_entity_poly.type
_entity_poly.pdbx_seq_one_letter_code
_entity_poly.pdbx_strand_id
1 'polypeptide(L)' 'YYKIYAEKTFTFSGIRQGNRNPLLYRNIGADGLKTGHTEAAGFGLAASALRNGRRLILVVNGLPSSRARSAESHRLMSWG' A
#
# COMPACT_ATOMS: atom_id res chain seq x y z
N TYR A 1 12.48 5.06 8.64
CA TYR A 1 11.49 3.98 8.46
C TYR A 1 10.80 3.98 7.10
N TYR A 2 10.13 5.05 6.66
CA TYR A 2 9.43 5.09 5.35
C TYR A 2 10.26 4.62 4.14
N LYS A 3 11.57 4.90 4.12
CA LYS A 3 12.48 4.45 3.05
C LYS A 3 12.37 2.94 2.75
N ILE A 4 12.36 2.09 3.79
CA ILE A 4 12.27 0.63 3.63
C ILE A 4 10.89 0.23 3.09
N TYR A 5 9.82 0.82 3.62
CA TYR A 5 8.46 0.53 3.16
C TYR A 5 8.19 0.98 1.72
N ALA A 6 8.93 1.98 1.23
CA ALA A 6 8.83 2.52 -0.12
C ALA A 6 9.61 1.69 -1.17
N GLU A 7 10.48 0.76 -0.75
CA GLU A 7 11.19 -0.11 -1.68
C GLU A 7 10.20 -0.97 -2.46
N LYS A 8 10.28 -0.90 -3.79
CA LYS A 8 9.36 -1.63 -4.69
C LYS A 8 9.73 -3.10 -4.85
N THR A 9 10.98 -3.45 -4.57
CA THR A 9 11.48 -4.82 -4.73
C THR A 9 12.58 -5.11 -3.73
N PHE A 10 12.65 -6.36 -3.29
CA PHE A 10 13.73 -6.89 -2.46
C PHE A 10 14.09 -8.29 -2.96
N THR A 11 15.38 -8.64 -2.94
CA THR A 11 15.86 -9.96 -3.38
C THR A 11 16.35 -10.74 -2.18
N PHE A 12 15.81 -11.93 -1.99
CA PHE A 12 16.23 -12.86 -0.93
C PHE A 12 16.56 -14.21 -1.55
N SER A 13 17.75 -14.75 -1.26
CA SER A 13 18.24 -16.02 -1.82
C SER A 13 18.12 -16.11 -3.34
N GLY A 14 18.47 -15.03 -4.04
CA GLY A 14 18.39 -14.93 -5.51
C GLY A 14 16.97 -14.72 -6.07
N ILE A 15 15.93 -14.73 -5.23
CA ILE A 15 14.53 -14.56 -5.66
C ILE A 15 14.11 -13.12 -5.43
N ARG A 16 13.82 -12.41 -6.52
CA ARG A 16 13.32 -11.04 -6.50
C ARG A 16 11.82 -11.02 -6.19
N GLN A 17 11.45 -10.27 -5.16
CA GLN A 17 10.07 -10.14 -4.67
C GLN A 17 9.59 -8.70 -4.81
N GLY A 18 8.37 -8.52 -5.29
CA GLY A 18 7.73 -7.20 -5.40
C GLY A 18 7.01 -6.78 -4.13
N ASN A 19 6.99 -5.48 -3.86
CA ASN A 19 6.19 -4.92 -2.79
C ASN A 19 4.69 -5.05 -3.13
N ARG A 20 3.92 -5.59 -2.18
CA ARG A 20 2.49 -5.84 -2.40
C ARG A 20 1.62 -4.60 -2.24
N ASN A 21 2.17 -3.48 -1.76
CA ASN A 21 1.44 -2.21 -1.64
C ASN A 21 1.20 -1.60 -3.03
N PRO A 22 -0.05 -1.56 -3.52
CA PRO A 22 -0.34 -1.09 -4.87
C PRO A 22 -0.08 0.41 -5.04
N LEU A 23 -0.13 1.21 -3.96
CA LEU A 23 -0.04 2.67 -4.05
C LEU A 23 1.37 3.17 -4.40
N LEU A 24 2.41 2.38 -4.12
CA LEU A 24 3.79 2.69 -4.52
C LEU A 24 3.96 2.79 -6.04
N TYR A 25 3.03 2.23 -6.80
CA TYR A 25 3.05 2.20 -8.27
C TYR A 25 2.11 3.23 -8.90
N ARG A 26 1.46 4.10 -8.12
CA ARG A 26 0.44 5.05 -8.60
C ARG A 26 0.91 6.50 -8.71
N ASN A 27 2.16 6.80 -8.39
CA ASN A 27 2.75 8.15 -8.42
C ASN A 27 1.94 9.21 -7.62
N ILE A 28 1.36 8.80 -6.49
CA ILE A 28 0.55 9.68 -5.62
C ILE A 28 1.31 10.13 -4.36
N GLY A 29 2.65 10.05 -4.37
CA GLY A 29 3.49 10.35 -3.21
C GLY A 29 3.45 9.27 -2.11
N ALA A 30 3.01 8.05 -2.43
CA ALA A 30 2.94 6.94 -1.49
C ALA A 30 4.35 6.44 -1.08
N ASP A 31 4.57 6.26 0.22
CA ASP A 31 5.85 5.85 0.80
C ASP A 31 5.72 4.72 1.86
N GLY A 32 4.56 4.08 1.94
CA GLY A 32 4.30 2.95 2.84
C GLY A 32 2.82 2.57 2.94
N LEU A 33 2.43 1.67 3.84
CA LEU A 33 3.22 0.94 4.82
C LEU A 33 3.13 -0.58 4.59
N LYS A 34 1.94 -1.19 4.74
CA LYS A 34 1.82 -2.65 4.72
C LYS A 34 0.47 -3.12 4.21
N THR A 35 0.52 -4.19 3.42
CA THR A 35 -0.64 -4.99 3.04
C THR A 35 -0.83 -6.19 3.96
N GLY A 36 -2.08 -6.59 4.18
CA GLY A 36 -2.46 -7.80 4.91
C GLY A 36 -3.58 -8.56 4.20
N HIS A 37 -3.67 -9.86 4.47
CA HIS A 37 -4.78 -10.71 4.08
C HIS A 37 -4.83 -11.97 4.96
N THR A 38 -6.02 -12.31 5.43
CA THR A 38 -6.40 -13.64 5.92
C THR A 38 -7.81 -13.94 5.42
N GLU A 39 -8.20 -15.22 5.35
CA GLU A 39 -9.55 -15.60 4.89
C GLU A 39 -10.65 -14.97 5.77
N ALA A 40 -10.44 -14.93 7.09
CA ALA A 40 -11.39 -14.34 8.02
C ALA A 40 -11.44 -12.80 7.96
N ALA A 41 -10.35 -12.12 7.61
CA ALA A 41 -10.26 -10.65 7.67
C ALA A 41 -10.37 -9.97 6.29
N GLY A 42 -10.38 -10.73 5.20
CA GLY A 42 -10.33 -10.20 3.84
C GLY A 42 -9.01 -9.46 3.55
N PHE A 43 -9.02 -8.56 2.58
CA PHE A 43 -7.84 -7.81 2.14
C PHE A 43 -7.75 -6.44 2.84
N GLY A 44 -6.59 -6.15 3.42
CA GLY A 44 -6.32 -4.88 4.10
C GLY A 44 -5.06 -4.16 3.62
N LEU A 45 -5.03 -2.84 3.85
CA LEU A 45 -3.91 -1.95 3.59
C LEU A 45 -3.83 -0.87 4.68
N ALA A 46 -2.65 -0.75 5.28
CA ALA A 46 -2.19 0.47 5.94
C ALA A 46 -1.25 1.21 4.96
N ALA A 47 -1.59 2.43 4.58
CA ALA A 47 -0.86 3.23 3.60
C ALA A 47 -0.53 4.63 4.11
N SER A 48 0.53 5.19 3.54
CA SER A 48 1.00 6.54 3.82
C SER A 48 1.40 7.22 2.52
N ALA A 49 1.05 8.50 2.38
CA ALA A 49 1.47 9.34 1.27
C ALA A 49 1.79 10.76 1.74
N LEU A 50 2.84 11.37 1.18
CA LEU A 50 3.23 12.75 1.42
C LEU A 50 3.05 13.58 0.14
N ARG A 51 2.14 14.56 0.16
CA ARG A 51 1.85 15.44 -0.97
C ARG A 51 1.82 16.89 -0.51
N ASN A 52 2.59 17.76 -1.18
CA ASN A 52 2.62 19.21 -0.89
C ASN A 52 2.82 19.53 0.61
N GLY A 53 3.70 18.79 1.29
CA GLY A 53 3.97 18.96 2.73
C GLY A 53 2.92 18.33 3.67
N ARG A 54 1.80 17.82 3.15
CA ARG A 54 0.76 17.14 3.94
C ARG A 54 0.91 15.62 3.87
N ARG A 55 0.94 14.97 5.03
CA ARG A 55 0.92 13.51 5.14
C ARG A 55 -0.49 13.00 5.38
N LEU A 56 -0.89 12.00 4.61
CA LEU A 56 -2.12 11.24 4.83
C LEU A 56 -1.78 9.80 5.20
N ILE A 57 -2.53 9.27 6.16
CA ILE A 57 -2.49 7.86 6.57
C ILE A 57 -3.86 7.25 6.29
N LEU A 58 -3.87 6.13 5.59
CA LEU A 58 -5.08 5.37 5.29
C LEU A 58 -4.98 3.98 5.91
N VAL A 59 -6.04 3.54 6.58
CA VAL A 59 -6.19 2.15 7.03
C VAL A 59 -7.53 1.63 6.54
N VAL A 60 -7.50 0.56 5.75
CA VAL A 60 -8.69 -0.16 5.27
C VAL A 60 -8.51 -1.65 5.47
N ASN A 61 -9.59 -2.36 5.79
CA ASN A 61 -9.59 -3.81 5.95
C ASN A 61 -10.93 -4.40 5.47
N GLY A 62 -11.02 -5.72 5.31
CA GLY A 62 -12.27 -6.41 4.94
C GLY A 62 -12.64 -6.32 3.46
N LEU A 63 -11.72 -5.90 2.59
CA LEU A 63 -12.04 -5.80 1.16
C LEU A 63 -12.09 -7.19 0.51
N PRO A 64 -13.01 -7.42 -0.45
CA PRO A 64 -13.29 -8.76 -0.97
C PRO A 64 -12.20 -9.31 -1.89
N SER A 65 -11.29 -8.46 -2.37
CA SER A 65 -10.20 -8.89 -3.25
C SER A 65 -9.00 -7.95 -3.19
N SER A 66 -7.86 -8.44 -3.66
CA SER A 66 -6.65 -7.62 -3.87
C SER A 66 -6.89 -6.48 -4.86
N ARG A 67 -7.75 -6.68 -5.87
CA ARG A 67 -8.17 -5.64 -6.83
C ARG A 67 -9.00 -4.56 -6.16
N ALA A 68 -9.98 -4.95 -5.33
CA ALA A 68 -10.77 -4.01 -4.53
C ALA A 68 -9.87 -3.19 -3.59
N ARG A 69 -8.90 -3.84 -2.92
CA ARG A 69 -7.87 -3.14 -2.12
C ARG A 69 -7.10 -2.10 -2.92
N SER A 70 -6.68 -2.43 -4.15
CA SER A 70 -5.97 -1.47 -5.00
C SER A 70 -6.84 -0.27 -5.38
N ALA A 71 -8.09 -0.53 -5.80
CA ALA A 71 -9.02 0.50 -6.25
C ALA A 71 -9.46 1.43 -5.12
N GLU A 72 -9.97 0.87 -4.01
CA GLU A 72 -10.51 1.66 -2.91
C GLU A 72 -9.43 2.45 -2.17
N SER A 73 -8.26 1.84 -1.96
CA SER A 73 -7.18 2.58 -1.31
C SER A 73 -6.67 3.73 -2.17
N HIS A 74 -6.64 3.56 -3.50
CA HIS A 74 -6.27 4.65 -4.39
C HIS A 74 -7.34 5.75 -4.35
N ARG A 75 -8.62 5.39 -4.47
CA ARG A 75 -9.75 6.34 -4.44
C ARG A 75 -9.74 7.19 -3.16
N LEU A 76 -9.63 6.55 -1.99
CA LEU A 76 -9.61 7.24 -0.70
C LEU A 76 -8.37 8.11 -0.53
N MET A 77 -7.20 7.60 -0.90
CA MET A 77 -5.95 8.37 -0.81
C MET A 77 -5.96 9.56 -1.78
N SER A 78 -6.54 9.44 -2.97
CA SER A 78 -6.66 10.54 -3.92
C SER A 78 -7.64 11.62 -3.47
N TRP A 79 -8.72 11.24 -2.77
CA TRP A 79 -9.74 12.16 -2.27
C TRP A 79 -9.21 13.08 -1.16
N GLY A 80 -8.40 12.55 -0.23
CA GLY A 80 -7.86 13.31 0.89
C GLY A 80 -6.79 14.31 0.48
#